data_AF-A0A2D6E6N9-F1
#
_entry.id   AF-A0A2D6E6N9-F1
#
_cell.length_a   1.000
_cell.length_b   1.000
_cell.length_c   1.000
_cell.angle_alpha   90.00
_cell.angle_beta   90.00
_cell.angle_gamma   90.00
#
_symmetry.space_group_name_H-M   'P 1'
#
loop_
_entity.id
_entity.type
_entity.pdbx_description
1 polymer ?
#
loop_
_entity_poly.entity_id
_entity_poly.type
_entity_poly.pdbx_seq_one_letter_code
_entity_poly.pdbx_strand_id
1 'polypeptide(L)'
;MGTKRVGLARTQALIENLKRDLAMGGSTFNGATREVLRQTVVSVLAAKTLTVAESGALILLDKDEAVTFTLPPITSNDVGVNYTFVETVVSNLSRRIATYYDNDYLVGGVSNLFDAAGDTDVLVTFVSAGATDTIITLGDDNLANAGGGLGANVTLTAVLTGNVANGGGAKLVWAVTGTKIAQAATDTGAAFFT
;
A
#
# COMPACT_ATOMS: atom_id res chain seq x y z
N MET A 1 -11.22 -56.79 18.65
CA MET A 1 -9.89 -56.20 18.34
C MET A 1 -9.93 -54.68 18.03
N GLY A 2 -10.97 -53.92 18.41
CA GLY A 2 -11.13 -52.51 18.00
C GLY A 2 -10.68 -51.43 18.99
N THR A 3 -10.60 -51.72 20.29
CA THR A 3 -10.40 -50.69 21.33
C THR A 3 -8.95 -50.25 21.53
N LYS A 4 -7.97 -51.14 21.30
CA LYS A 4 -6.54 -50.82 21.42
C LYS A 4 -6.03 -49.85 20.34
N ARG A 5 -6.65 -49.85 19.15
CA ARG A 5 -6.30 -48.93 18.05
C ARG A 5 -6.79 -47.50 18.30
N VAL A 6 -7.92 -47.35 18.99
CA VAL A 6 -8.51 -46.04 19.33
C VAL A 6 -7.70 -45.31 20.41
N GLY A 7 -7.14 -46.04 21.38
CA GLY A 7 -6.26 -45.46 22.40
C GLY A 7 -4.96 -44.89 21.80
N LEU A 8 -4.35 -45.61 20.86
CA LEU A 8 -3.10 -45.18 20.21
C LEU A 8 -3.29 -43.92 19.36
N ALA A 9 -4.39 -43.84 18.60
CA ALA A 9 -4.70 -42.68 17.77
C ALA A 9 -4.92 -41.41 18.61
N ARG A 10 -5.57 -41.52 19.77
CA ARG A 10 -5.74 -40.39 20.70
C ARG A 10 -4.41 -39.90 21.27
N THR A 11 -3.51 -40.82 21.63
CA THR A 11 -2.18 -40.45 22.13
C THR A 11 -1.30 -39.81 21.05
N GLN A 12 -1.39 -40.26 19.79
CA GLN A 12 -0.65 -39.66 18.67
C GLN A 12 -1.11 -38.22 18.39
N ALA A 13 -2.43 -37.98 18.35
CA ALA A 13 -2.96 -36.64 18.17
C ALA A 13 -2.56 -35.69 19.30
N LEU A 14 -2.55 -36.20 20.54
CA LEU A 14 -2.15 -35.43 21.71
C LEU A 14 -0.65 -35.07 21.67
N ILE A 15 0.20 -36.00 21.22
CA ILE A 15 1.64 -35.77 21.02
C ILE A 15 1.90 -34.78 19.88
N GLU A 16 1.16 -34.83 18.77
CA GLU A 16 1.30 -33.85 17.69
C GLU A 16 0.91 -32.44 18.12
N ASN A 17 -0.14 -32.31 18.90
CA ASN A 17 -0.56 -31.00 19.42
C ASN A 17 0.46 -30.47 20.44
N LEU A 18 0.96 -31.31 21.34
CA LEU A 18 2.03 -30.94 22.27
C LEU A 18 3.32 -30.56 21.55
N LYS A 19 3.68 -31.24 20.45
CA LYS A 19 4.83 -30.88 19.63
C LYS A 19 4.65 -29.53 18.96
N ARG A 20 3.44 -29.22 18.46
CA ARG A 20 3.11 -27.89 17.92
C ARG A 20 3.20 -26.82 19.00
N ASP A 21 2.63 -27.04 20.17
CA ASP A 21 2.67 -26.08 21.28
C ASP A 21 4.09 -25.87 21.81
N LEU A 22 4.88 -26.93 21.95
CA LEU A 22 6.27 -26.87 22.39
C LEU A 22 7.15 -26.18 21.33
N ALA A 23 6.93 -26.47 20.04
CA ALA A 23 7.61 -25.78 18.95
C ALA A 23 7.26 -24.29 18.89
N MET A 24 6.05 -23.90 19.30
CA MET A 24 5.67 -22.50 19.48
C MET A 24 6.06 -21.93 20.86
N GLY A 25 6.75 -22.69 21.72
CA GLY A 25 7.28 -22.24 23.01
C GLY A 25 6.23 -21.73 24.00
N GLY A 26 4.96 -22.15 23.88
CA GLY A 26 3.85 -21.59 24.66
C GLY A 26 3.51 -20.13 24.33
N SER A 27 3.99 -19.62 23.19
CA SER A 27 3.63 -18.28 22.73
C SER A 27 2.18 -18.23 22.27
N THR A 28 1.44 -17.25 22.76
CA THR A 28 0.15 -16.87 22.20
C THR A 28 0.38 -15.81 21.11
N PHE A 29 -0.17 -16.03 19.91
CA PHE A 29 -0.22 -14.99 18.89
C PHE A 29 -1.16 -13.88 19.37
N ASN A 30 -0.61 -12.86 20.01
CA ASN A 30 -1.32 -11.61 20.27
C ASN A 30 -1.06 -10.74 19.04
N GLY A 31 -2.11 -10.34 18.32
CA GLY A 31 -2.04 -9.86 16.94
C GLY A 31 -0.84 -8.94 16.60
N ALA A 32 -0.33 -9.06 15.39
CA ALA A 32 0.81 -8.26 14.95
C ALA A 32 0.40 -6.79 14.77
N THR A 33 1.01 -5.88 15.54
CA THR A 33 0.93 -4.44 15.31
C THR A 33 1.77 -4.08 14.08
N ARG A 34 1.25 -3.21 13.21
CA ARG A 34 1.98 -2.71 12.05
C ARG A 34 2.88 -1.55 12.47
N GLU A 35 4.06 -1.46 11.86
CA GLU A 35 4.88 -0.25 11.97
C GLU A 35 4.11 0.96 11.41
N VAL A 36 4.23 2.10 12.08
CA VAL A 36 3.58 3.35 11.65
C VAL A 36 4.65 4.39 11.35
N LEU A 37 4.75 4.79 10.09
CA LEU A 37 5.64 5.86 9.66
C LEU A 37 4.82 7.15 9.51
N ARG A 38 5.19 8.20 10.23
CA ARG A 38 4.47 9.47 10.22
C ARG A 38 5.17 10.51 9.37
N GLN A 39 4.41 11.22 8.53
CA GLN A 39 4.92 12.35 7.77
C GLN A 39 5.55 13.39 8.69
N THR A 40 4.98 13.71 9.86
CA THR A 40 5.57 14.70 10.80
C THR A 40 6.99 14.37 11.25
N VAL A 41 7.35 13.08 11.28
CA VAL A 41 8.70 12.63 11.64
C VAL A 41 9.64 12.67 10.43
N VAL A 42 9.09 12.37 9.25
CA VAL A 42 9.81 12.36 7.97
C VAL A 42 10.05 13.76 7.40
N SER A 43 9.13 14.69 7.65
CA SER A 43 9.08 15.96 6.91
C SER A 43 10.22 16.93 7.23
N VAL A 44 11.03 16.64 8.25
CA VAL A 44 12.33 17.33 8.45
C VAL A 44 13.24 17.20 7.23
N LEU A 45 13.04 16.18 6.39
CA LEU A 45 13.88 15.85 5.23
C LEU A 45 13.24 16.21 3.88
N ALA A 46 11.98 16.68 3.83
CA ALA A 46 11.16 16.87 2.62
C ALA A 46 10.93 15.62 1.73
N ALA A 47 11.71 14.55 1.92
CA ALA A 47 11.56 13.28 1.24
C ALA A 47 12.04 12.10 2.12
N LYS A 48 11.52 10.90 1.84
CA LYS A 48 12.01 9.63 2.43
C LYS A 48 11.98 8.51 1.41
N THR A 49 13.11 7.83 1.26
CA THR A 49 13.16 6.53 0.60
C THR A 49 12.80 5.44 1.60
N LEU A 50 11.75 4.67 1.29
CA LEU A 50 11.34 3.49 2.05
C LEU A 50 12.30 2.32 1.78
N THR A 51 12.36 1.40 2.73
CA THR A 51 13.19 0.20 2.66
C THR A 51 12.33 -1.05 2.72
N VAL A 52 12.80 -2.15 2.10
CA VAL A 52 12.11 -3.46 2.12
C VAL A 52 11.84 -3.94 3.56
N ALA A 53 12.70 -3.58 4.52
CA ALA A 53 12.51 -3.92 5.93
C ALA A 53 11.26 -3.27 6.57
N GLU A 54 10.82 -2.13 6.04
CA GLU A 54 9.60 -1.41 6.49
C GLU A 54 8.32 -1.98 5.83
N SER A 55 8.39 -3.14 5.16
CA SER A 55 7.23 -3.73 4.51
C SER A 55 6.09 -4.02 5.50
N GLY A 56 4.86 -3.75 5.07
CA GLY A 56 3.67 -3.82 5.90
C GLY A 56 3.42 -2.55 6.71
N ALA A 57 4.29 -1.53 6.64
CA ALA A 57 4.08 -0.27 7.34
C ALA A 57 2.80 0.45 6.89
N LEU A 58 2.21 1.16 7.85
CA LEU A 58 1.17 2.15 7.64
C LEU A 58 1.82 3.54 7.64
N ILE A 59 1.80 4.21 6.50
CA ILE A 59 2.34 5.56 6.34
C ILE A 59 1.19 6.55 6.53
N LEU A 60 1.31 7.40 7.55
CA LEU A 60 0.34 8.45 7.84
C LEU A 60 0.82 9.76 7.25
N LEU A 61 0.02 10.31 6.34
CA LEU A 61 0.16 11.68 5.86
C LEU A 61 -0.59 12.57 6.85
N ASP A 62 0.12 13.00 7.89
CA ASP A 62 -0.41 13.63 9.10
C ASP A 62 0.03 15.09 9.27
N LYS A 63 0.51 15.73 8.20
CA LYS A 63 0.90 17.14 8.18
C LYS A 63 0.53 17.81 6.87
N ASP A 64 0.07 19.05 6.94
CA ASP A 64 -0.10 19.93 5.77
C ASP A 64 1.27 20.43 5.30
N GLU A 65 1.97 19.57 4.56
CA GLU A 65 3.31 19.81 4.03
C GLU A 65 3.52 18.94 2.78
N ALA A 66 4.26 19.46 1.79
CA ALA A 66 4.68 18.66 0.66
C ALA A 66 5.70 17.60 1.11
N VAL A 67 5.58 16.37 0.60
CA VAL A 67 6.52 15.29 0.92
C VAL A 67 6.60 14.31 -0.24
N THR A 68 7.79 13.79 -0.52
CA THR A 68 7.96 12.68 -1.46
C THR A 68 8.40 11.42 -0.74
N PHE A 69 7.63 10.35 -0.84
CA PHE A 69 8.04 9.01 -0.46
C PHE A 69 8.50 8.25 -1.69
N THR A 70 9.75 7.79 -1.70
CA THR A 70 10.28 6.93 -2.76
C THR A 70 10.19 5.48 -2.31
N LEU A 71 9.54 4.63 -3.09
CA LEU A 71 9.48 3.18 -2.85
C LEU A 71 10.88 2.57 -2.95
N PRO A 72 11.16 1.43 -2.30
CA PRO A 72 12.46 0.77 -2.44
C PRO A 72 12.67 0.22 -3.85
N PRO A 73 13.92 0.02 -4.29
CA PRO A 73 14.21 -0.80 -5.46
C PRO A 73 13.79 -2.24 -5.17
N ILE A 74 13.03 -2.84 -6.10
CA ILE A 74 12.48 -4.19 -5.95
C ILE A 74 13.24 -5.18 -6.81
N THR A 75 13.58 -6.32 -6.23
CA THR A 75 14.11 -7.51 -6.91
C THR A 75 13.12 -8.67 -6.85
N SER A 76 13.43 -9.80 -7.49
CA SER A 76 12.57 -11.00 -7.44
C SER A 76 12.33 -11.55 -6.03
N ASN A 77 13.20 -11.23 -5.06
CA ASN A 77 13.04 -11.66 -3.68
C ASN A 77 12.07 -10.79 -2.88
N ASP A 78 11.70 -9.62 -3.41
CA ASP A 78 10.92 -8.61 -2.69
C ASP A 78 9.45 -8.60 -3.16
N VAL A 79 9.03 -9.56 -3.99
CA VAL A 79 7.64 -9.71 -4.41
C VAL A 79 6.74 -9.94 -3.20
N GLY A 80 5.65 -9.16 -3.10
CA GLY A 80 4.75 -9.15 -1.95
C GLY A 80 5.04 -8.08 -0.90
N VAL A 81 6.18 -7.39 -0.99
CA VAL A 81 6.45 -6.18 -0.19
C VAL A 81 5.33 -5.19 -0.42
N ASN A 82 4.69 -4.71 0.65
CA ASN A 82 3.59 -3.77 0.57
C ASN A 82 3.73 -2.58 1.53
N TYR A 83 3.08 -1.48 1.17
CA TYR A 83 2.98 -0.27 1.97
C TYR A 83 1.57 0.30 1.85
N THR A 84 1.01 0.82 2.94
CA THR A 84 -0.29 1.50 2.93
C THR A 84 -0.09 2.96 3.30
N PHE A 85 -0.50 3.88 2.43
CA PHE A 85 -0.53 5.31 2.69
C PHE A 85 -1.95 5.74 3.01
N VAL A 86 -2.12 6.58 4.02
CA VAL A 86 -3.42 7.13 4.40
C VAL A 86 -3.31 8.63 4.66
N GLU A 87 -4.19 9.38 4.03
CA GLU A 87 -4.39 10.79 4.27
C GLU A 87 -5.19 11.01 5.56
N THR A 88 -4.54 11.58 6.57
CA THR A 88 -5.15 11.81 7.90
C THR A 88 -5.28 13.29 8.26
N VAL A 89 -4.75 14.17 7.41
CA VAL A 89 -4.87 15.62 7.51
C VAL A 89 -5.03 16.16 6.10
N VAL A 90 -6.05 16.99 5.90
CA VAL A 90 -6.31 17.72 4.65
C VAL A 90 -5.09 18.58 4.29
N SER A 91 -4.74 18.63 3.01
CA SER A 91 -3.59 19.38 2.51
C SER A 91 -3.88 19.97 1.15
N ASN A 92 -3.26 21.11 0.90
CA ASN A 92 -3.22 21.73 -0.43
C ASN A 92 -1.82 21.58 -1.07
N LEU A 93 -0.92 20.85 -0.43
CA LEU A 93 0.45 20.61 -0.86
C LEU A 93 0.62 19.20 -1.41
N SER A 94 1.31 19.09 -2.55
CA SER A 94 1.53 17.82 -3.22
C SER A 94 2.31 16.82 -2.36
N ARG A 95 1.66 15.69 -2.05
CA ARG A 95 2.30 14.54 -1.39
C ARG A 95 2.46 13.42 -2.42
N ARG A 96 3.70 13.02 -2.69
CA ARG A 96 4.04 12.14 -3.81
C ARG A 96 4.54 10.80 -3.31
N ILE A 97 4.14 9.73 -3.99
CA ILE A 97 4.69 8.39 -3.85
C ILE A 97 5.33 8.06 -5.19
N ALA A 98 6.65 7.98 -5.24
CA ALA A 98 7.42 7.73 -6.45
C ALA A 98 8.03 6.32 -6.43
N THR A 99 8.09 5.64 -7.57
CA THR A 99 8.91 4.44 -7.71
C THR A 99 10.39 4.79 -7.66
N TYR A 100 11.25 3.80 -7.37
CA TYR A 100 12.69 4.06 -7.20
C TYR A 100 13.38 4.40 -8.52
N TYR A 101 12.99 3.72 -9.60
CA TYR A 101 13.50 3.95 -10.95
C TYR A 101 12.39 4.49 -11.85
N ASP A 102 12.74 5.40 -12.76
CA ASP A 102 11.81 6.01 -13.73
C ASP A 102 11.19 5.00 -14.72
N ASN A 103 11.64 3.74 -14.68
CA ASN A 103 11.17 2.65 -15.52
C ASN A 103 10.50 1.51 -14.72
N ASP A 104 10.30 1.74 -13.41
CA ASP A 104 9.47 0.91 -12.56
C ASP A 104 8.05 1.48 -12.58
N TYR A 105 7.19 0.88 -13.40
CA TYR A 105 5.85 1.39 -13.62
C TYR A 105 4.83 0.83 -12.63
N LEU A 106 3.81 1.63 -12.39
CA LEU A 106 2.63 1.28 -11.61
C LEU A 106 1.66 0.46 -12.47
N VAL A 107 0.88 -0.41 -11.83
CA VAL A 107 -0.21 -1.16 -12.46
C VAL A 107 -1.40 -1.22 -11.52
N GLY A 108 -2.62 -1.23 -12.06
CA GLY A 108 -3.85 -1.25 -11.27
C GLY A 108 -4.49 0.13 -11.21
N GLY A 109 -5.00 0.51 -10.04
CA GLY A 109 -5.76 1.75 -9.90
C GLY A 109 -6.52 1.85 -8.59
N VAL A 110 -7.28 2.93 -8.44
CA VAL A 110 -8.04 3.25 -7.23
C VAL A 110 -9.49 3.55 -7.57
N SER A 111 -10.40 3.21 -6.66
CA SER A 111 -11.78 3.68 -6.75
C SER A 111 -11.83 5.17 -6.46
N ASN A 112 -12.65 5.90 -7.23
CA ASN A 112 -12.91 7.31 -7.01
C ASN A 112 -14.19 7.47 -6.20
N LEU A 113 -14.05 7.93 -4.95
CA LEU A 113 -15.17 8.27 -4.08
C LEU A 113 -15.39 9.79 -4.10
N PHE A 114 -16.59 10.24 -3.78
CA PHE A 114 -16.94 11.66 -3.77
C PHE A 114 -17.38 12.08 -2.38
N ASP A 115 -16.84 13.19 -1.89
CA ASP A 115 -17.21 13.77 -0.58
C ASP A 115 -18.50 14.63 -0.67
N ALA A 116 -18.91 15.01 -1.89
CA ALA A 116 -20.13 15.79 -2.10
C ALA A 116 -21.38 14.90 -2.22
N ALA A 117 -22.29 15.00 -1.25
CA ALA A 117 -23.60 14.34 -1.33
C ALA A 117 -24.48 15.01 -2.41
N GLY A 118 -24.95 14.22 -3.38
CA GLY A 118 -25.97 14.65 -4.34
C GLY A 118 -25.49 14.89 -5.77
N ASP A 119 -24.23 14.60 -6.07
CA ASP A 119 -23.72 14.71 -7.44
C ASP A 119 -24.14 13.48 -8.27
N THR A 120 -25.02 13.68 -9.25
CA THR A 120 -25.59 12.59 -10.07
C THR A 120 -24.74 12.27 -11.30
N ASP A 121 -23.75 13.10 -11.62
CA ASP A 121 -22.89 12.96 -12.80
C ASP A 121 -21.48 12.46 -12.43
N VAL A 122 -21.42 11.32 -11.74
CA VAL A 122 -20.14 10.64 -11.49
C VAL A 122 -19.57 10.11 -12.82
N LEU A 123 -18.66 10.88 -13.41
CA LEU A 123 -18.05 10.57 -14.71
C LEU A 123 -16.95 9.52 -14.64
N VAL A 124 -16.24 9.44 -13.50
CA VAL A 124 -15.10 8.54 -13.31
C VAL A 124 -15.23 7.83 -11.96
N THR A 125 -15.49 6.52 -11.99
CA THR A 125 -15.59 5.67 -10.80
C THR A 125 -14.29 4.94 -10.45
N PHE A 126 -13.35 4.89 -11.40
CA PHE A 126 -12.07 4.22 -11.24
C PHE A 126 -10.98 4.99 -11.97
N VAL A 127 -9.86 5.24 -11.29
CA VAL A 127 -8.68 5.89 -11.85
C VAL A 127 -7.60 4.82 -11.96
N SER A 128 -7.17 4.51 -13.18
CA SER A 128 -6.18 3.49 -13.48
C SER A 128 -4.81 4.10 -13.73
N ALA A 129 -3.75 3.39 -13.31
CA ALA A 129 -2.40 3.73 -13.73
C ALA A 129 -2.23 3.51 -15.24
N GLY A 130 -1.59 4.45 -15.90
CA GLY A 130 -1.10 4.35 -17.27
C GLY A 130 0.11 3.43 -17.40
N ALA A 131 0.49 3.11 -18.65
CA ALA A 131 1.55 2.13 -18.94
C ALA A 131 2.96 2.58 -18.54
N THR A 132 3.14 3.87 -18.22
CA THR A 132 4.45 4.47 -17.90
C THR A 132 4.42 5.28 -16.60
N ASP A 133 3.33 5.22 -15.85
CA ASP A 133 3.19 6.05 -14.65
C ASP A 133 4.10 5.51 -13.54
N THR A 134 4.74 6.43 -12.82
CA THR A 134 5.75 6.13 -11.79
C THR A 134 5.47 6.86 -10.48
N ILE A 135 4.53 7.81 -10.49
CA ILE A 135 4.20 8.68 -9.38
C ILE A 135 2.71 8.57 -9.09
N ILE A 136 2.38 8.48 -7.80
CA ILE A 136 1.06 8.77 -7.25
C ILE A 136 1.12 10.12 -6.54
N THR A 137 0.13 10.99 -6.77
CA THR A 137 -0.04 12.24 -6.04
C THR A 137 -1.26 12.18 -5.14
N LEU A 138 -1.12 12.63 -3.88
CA LEU A 138 -2.14 12.74 -2.85
C LEU A 138 -2.13 14.15 -2.23
N GLY A 139 -3.18 14.50 -1.46
CA GLY A 139 -3.24 15.74 -0.68
C GLY A 139 -3.15 17.04 -1.47
N ASP A 140 -3.62 17.01 -2.72
CA ASP A 140 -3.78 18.19 -3.54
C ASP A 140 -5.28 18.52 -3.64
N ASP A 141 -5.75 19.41 -2.76
CA ASP A 141 -7.11 19.95 -2.74
C ASP A 141 -7.49 20.72 -4.03
N ASN A 142 -6.58 20.88 -4.99
CA ASN A 142 -6.95 21.40 -6.30
C ASN A 142 -7.76 20.37 -7.10
N LEU A 143 -9.03 20.68 -7.35
CA LEU A 143 -9.99 19.91 -8.15
C LEU A 143 -9.46 19.42 -9.52
N ALA A 144 -8.45 20.08 -10.08
CA ALA A 144 -7.88 19.73 -11.40
C ALA A 144 -6.77 18.66 -11.35
N ASN A 145 -6.23 18.36 -10.17
CA ASN A 145 -4.97 17.65 -10.05
C ASN A 145 -5.20 16.17 -9.69
N ALA A 146 -5.12 15.80 -8.41
CA ALA A 146 -5.09 14.39 -8.00
C ALA A 146 -6.31 13.94 -7.17
N GLY A 147 -6.94 14.87 -6.44
CA GLY A 147 -7.89 14.53 -5.38
C GLY A 147 -7.17 13.99 -4.14
N GLY A 148 -7.61 14.43 -2.96
CA GLY A 148 -6.88 14.22 -1.70
C GLY A 148 -7.76 14.41 -0.47
N GLY A 149 -9.02 13.97 -0.53
CA GLY A 149 -9.90 14.07 0.63
C GLY A 149 -9.39 13.27 1.82
N LEU A 150 -9.77 13.71 3.02
CA LEU A 150 -9.44 13.04 4.28
C LEU A 150 -9.88 11.57 4.25
N GLY A 151 -8.97 10.65 4.54
CA GLY A 151 -9.23 9.21 4.50
C GLY A 151 -8.90 8.55 3.15
N ALA A 152 -8.48 9.30 2.14
CA ALA A 152 -7.90 8.74 0.93
C ALA A 152 -6.74 7.80 1.31
N ASN A 153 -6.69 6.65 0.65
CA ASN A 153 -5.70 5.63 0.96
C ASN A 153 -5.29 4.87 -0.30
N VAL A 154 -4.01 4.50 -0.33
CA VAL A 154 -3.45 3.65 -1.37
C VAL A 154 -2.56 2.59 -0.75
N THR A 155 -2.71 1.37 -1.23
CA THR A 155 -1.81 0.26 -0.93
C THR A 155 -1.06 -0.10 -2.19
N LEU A 156 0.27 -0.08 -2.08
CA LEU A 156 1.19 -0.50 -3.12
C LEU A 156 1.77 -1.84 -2.74
N THR A 157 1.74 -2.81 -3.66
CA THR A 157 2.31 -4.15 -3.47
C THR A 157 3.28 -4.47 -4.62
N ALA A 158 4.49 -4.88 -4.29
CA ALA A 158 5.48 -5.31 -5.27
C ALA A 158 5.00 -6.60 -5.97
N VAL A 159 4.86 -6.56 -7.28
CA VAL A 159 4.44 -7.69 -8.13
C VAL A 159 5.48 -8.08 -9.18
N LEU A 160 6.43 -7.20 -9.48
CA LEU A 160 7.56 -7.37 -10.41
C LEU A 160 7.25 -8.30 -11.60
N THR A 161 6.70 -7.72 -12.67
CA THR A 161 6.43 -8.45 -13.92
C THR A 161 7.42 -8.01 -15.01
N GLY A 162 7.92 -8.96 -15.79
CA GLY A 162 8.92 -8.70 -16.84
C GLY A 162 10.35 -8.93 -16.37
N ASN A 163 11.24 -7.95 -16.57
CA ASN A 163 12.65 -8.09 -16.19
C ASN A 163 12.83 -8.04 -14.66
N VAL A 164 13.40 -9.11 -14.10
CA VAL A 164 13.62 -9.24 -12.65
C VAL A 164 14.94 -8.63 -12.16
N ALA A 165 15.79 -8.16 -13.07
CA ALA A 165 17.04 -7.52 -12.72
C ALA A 165 16.82 -6.09 -12.19
N ASN A 166 17.54 -5.74 -11.13
CA ASN A 166 17.52 -4.39 -10.58
C ASN A 166 17.93 -3.36 -11.64
N GLY A 167 17.14 -2.30 -11.83
CA GLY A 167 17.38 -1.28 -12.87
C GLY A 167 17.30 -1.79 -14.33
N GLY A 168 16.79 -3.00 -14.58
CA GLY A 168 16.83 -3.70 -15.86
C GLY A 168 15.93 -3.17 -17.00
N GLY A 169 15.54 -1.89 -16.99
CA GLY A 169 14.63 -1.31 -18.00
C GLY A 169 13.17 -1.31 -17.57
N ALA A 170 12.29 -0.95 -18.52
CA ALA A 170 10.84 -0.83 -18.38
C ALA A 170 10.19 -2.12 -17.87
N LYS A 171 9.47 -2.02 -16.75
CA LYS A 171 8.76 -3.15 -16.12
C LYS A 171 7.63 -2.65 -15.21
N LEU A 172 6.58 -3.46 -15.03
CA LEU A 172 5.54 -3.16 -14.04
C LEU A 172 5.99 -3.73 -12.69
N VAL A 173 6.12 -2.88 -11.68
CA VAL A 173 6.71 -3.27 -10.40
C VAL A 173 5.70 -3.23 -9.27
N TRP A 174 4.83 -2.23 -9.26
CA TRP A 174 3.95 -1.95 -8.13
C TRP A 174 2.48 -2.04 -8.54
N ALA A 175 1.78 -3.01 -7.97
CA ALA A 175 0.33 -3.06 -8.02
C ALA A 175 -0.25 -2.05 -7.04
N VAL A 176 -1.12 -1.18 -7.52
CA VAL A 176 -1.77 -0.13 -6.75
C VAL A 176 -3.24 -0.47 -6.59
N THR A 177 -3.73 -0.35 -5.35
CA THR A 177 -5.15 -0.48 -4.98
C THR A 177 -5.50 0.55 -3.92
N GLY A 178 -6.77 0.93 -3.80
CA GLY A 178 -7.22 1.83 -2.75
C GLY A 178 -8.37 2.72 -3.19
N THR A 179 -8.52 3.84 -2.50
CA THR A 179 -9.56 4.82 -2.74
C THR A 179 -8.97 6.23 -2.75
N LYS A 180 -9.22 6.97 -3.83
CA LYS A 180 -9.10 8.43 -3.84
C LYS A 180 -10.44 9.04 -3.43
N ILE A 181 -10.40 10.23 -2.87
CA ILE A 181 -11.59 11.00 -2.52
C ILE A 181 -11.55 12.32 -3.30
N ALA A 182 -12.46 12.44 -4.26
CA ALA A 182 -12.71 13.62 -5.07
C ALA A 182 -13.60 14.61 -4.32
N GLN A 183 -13.26 15.89 -4.44
CA GLN A 183 -14.02 16.99 -3.82
C GLN A 183 -15.17 17.52 -4.72
N ALA A 184 -15.21 17.12 -5.99
CA ALA A 184 -16.28 17.48 -6.94
C ALA A 184 -16.46 16.39 -8.01
N ALA A 185 -17.65 16.27 -8.63
CA ALA A 185 -17.86 15.28 -9.71
C ALA A 185 -17.01 15.49 -10.97
N THR A 186 -16.51 16.71 -11.18
CA THR A 186 -15.63 17.00 -12.33
C THR A 186 -14.18 16.56 -12.10
N ASP A 187 -13.83 16.09 -10.90
CA ASP A 187 -12.49 15.55 -10.60
C ASP A 187 -12.31 14.20 -11.32
N THR A 188 -11.50 14.23 -12.36
CA THR A 188 -11.17 13.06 -13.17
C THR A 188 -10.05 12.21 -12.56
N GLY A 189 -9.29 12.76 -11.61
CA GLY A 189 -8.05 12.16 -11.09
C GLY A 189 -6.93 12.05 -12.12
N ALA A 190 -6.95 12.87 -13.18
CA ALA A 190 -5.98 12.78 -14.27
C ALA A 190 -4.52 13.01 -13.82
N ALA A 191 -4.26 13.76 -12.75
CA ALA A 191 -2.91 13.92 -12.19
C ALA A 191 -2.64 13.01 -10.98
N PHE A 192 -3.55 12.07 -10.69
CA PHE A 192 -3.33 11.11 -9.61
C PHE A 192 -2.19 10.14 -9.94
N PHE A 193 -2.15 9.63 -11.17
CA PHE A 193 -1.04 8.86 -11.71
C PHE A 193 -0.31 9.65 -12.79
N THR A 194 1.02 9.73 -12.70
CA THR A 194 1.90 10.42 -13.67
C THR A 194 3.25 9.73 -13.81
#